data_AF-A0A0C3LAF0-F1
#
_entry.id   AF-A0A0C3LAF0-F1
#
_cell.length_a   1.000
_cell.length_b   1.000
_cell.length_c   1.000
_cell.angle_alpha   90.00
_cell.angle_beta   90.00
_cell.angle_gamma   90.00
#
_symmetry.space_group_name_H-M   'P 1'
#
loop_
_entity.id
_entity.type
_entity.pdbx_description
1 polymer ?
#
loop_
_entity_poly.entity_id
_entity_poly.type
_entity_poly.pdbx_seq_one_letter_code
_entity_poly.pdbx_strand_id
1 'polypeptide(L)'
;MVMHRLRLLSLGGSCQTWSFLERWQLPVLEELHISGNPYDQERGPFSPTFPALKKVEWFDAESDPTPADNQSNNFLLGRVLATSPELQSLFIFTENPSIFSYLTIRKTHGQPTNRISPFLATDDATGAPKYCLNLQELRLQEAGFGELERLAELRPRLEKVELVALRHNSISPSPLEEDRARLERVKERVEVIFQEWVS
;
A
#
# COMPACT_ATOMS: atom_id res chain seq x y z
N MET A 1 -4.25 -25.32 -28.32
CA MET A 1 -3.26 -24.33 -27.86
C MET A 1 -3.38 -24.19 -26.35
N VAL A 2 -2.36 -24.62 -25.60
CA VAL A 2 -2.30 -24.36 -24.16
C VAL A 2 -1.88 -22.91 -24.00
N MET A 3 -2.83 -22.01 -23.73
CA MET A 3 -2.46 -20.68 -23.25
C MET A 3 -1.93 -20.88 -21.84
N HIS A 4 -0.62 -20.80 -21.68
CA HIS A 4 0.00 -20.72 -20.37
C HIS A 4 -0.61 -19.50 -19.66
N ARG A 5 -1.41 -19.77 -18.62
CA ARG A 5 -2.04 -18.74 -17.80
C ARG A 5 -0.98 -18.21 -16.85
N LEU A 6 -0.37 -17.09 -17.22
CA LEU A 6 0.58 -16.40 -16.35
C LEU A 6 -0.14 -15.99 -15.05
N ARG A 7 0.20 -16.65 -13.95
CA ARG A 7 -0.38 -16.39 -12.61
C ARG A 7 0.52 -15.54 -11.73
N LEU A 8 1.82 -15.60 -11.97
CA LEU A 8 2.81 -14.81 -11.29
C LEU A 8 3.61 -14.03 -12.32
N LEU A 9 3.78 -12.74 -12.07
CA LEU A 9 4.60 -11.86 -12.88
C LEU A 9 5.51 -11.05 -11.96
N SER A 10 6.81 -11.20 -12.14
CA SER A 10 7.82 -10.39 -11.49
C SER A 10 8.52 -9.51 -12.51
N LEU A 11 8.49 -8.21 -12.27
CA LEU A 11 9.04 -7.18 -13.14
C LEU A 11 10.08 -6.39 -12.34
N GLY A 12 11.35 -6.53 -12.74
CA GLY A 12 12.50 -5.95 -12.04
C GLY A 12 13.20 -4.83 -12.83
N GLY A 13 13.81 -3.88 -12.13
CA GLY A 13 14.73 -2.86 -12.68
C GLY A 13 14.10 -1.75 -13.53
N SER A 14 14.94 -0.98 -14.23
CA SER A 14 14.60 0.18 -15.08
C SER A 14 13.78 -0.13 -16.35
N CYS A 15 13.12 -1.28 -16.40
CA CYS A 15 12.20 -1.60 -17.47
C CYS A 15 10.99 -0.66 -17.43
N GLN A 16 10.49 -0.26 -18.60
CA GLN A 16 9.15 0.31 -18.78
C GLN A 16 8.10 -0.80 -18.51
N THR A 17 8.02 -1.21 -17.26
CA THR A 17 7.25 -2.33 -16.73
C THR A 17 5.75 -2.14 -16.98
N TRP A 18 5.31 -0.90 -17.15
CA TRP A 18 3.91 -0.53 -17.27
C TRP A 18 3.37 -0.56 -18.70
N SER A 19 4.14 -0.08 -19.68
CA SER A 19 3.78 -0.22 -21.09
C SER A 19 3.69 -1.70 -21.51
N PHE A 20 4.35 -2.60 -20.76
CA PHE A 20 4.16 -4.04 -20.87
C PHE A 20 2.81 -4.49 -20.29
N LEU A 21 2.47 -4.10 -19.06
CA LEU A 21 1.23 -4.53 -18.40
C LEU A 21 -0.04 -4.06 -19.11
N GLU A 22 -0.02 -2.87 -19.71
CA GLU A 22 -1.15 -2.35 -20.51
C GLU A 22 -1.42 -3.18 -21.77
N ARG A 23 -0.37 -3.68 -22.43
CA ARG A 23 -0.49 -4.41 -23.70
C ARG A 23 -0.96 -5.84 -23.53
N TRP A 24 -0.64 -6.47 -22.42
CA TRP A 24 -0.73 -7.92 -22.30
C TRP A 24 -1.99 -8.45 -21.60
N GLN A 25 -2.88 -7.57 -21.09
CA GLN A 25 -4.12 -7.90 -20.37
C GLN A 25 -4.08 -9.27 -19.67
N LEU A 26 -3.74 -9.28 -18.39
CA LEU A 26 -3.47 -10.50 -17.64
C LEU A 26 -4.62 -10.82 -16.66
N PRO A 27 -5.80 -11.28 -17.13
CA PRO A 27 -7.00 -11.43 -16.30
C PRO A 27 -6.90 -12.55 -15.26
N VAL A 28 -5.93 -13.46 -15.42
CA VAL A 28 -5.69 -14.61 -14.54
C VAL A 28 -4.44 -14.43 -13.67
N LEU A 29 -3.84 -13.24 -13.68
CA LEU A 29 -2.70 -12.92 -12.83
C LEU A 29 -3.17 -12.87 -11.38
N GLU A 30 -2.52 -13.66 -10.53
CA GLU A 30 -2.81 -13.78 -9.11
C GLU A 30 -1.76 -13.04 -8.26
N GLU A 31 -0.51 -12.99 -8.73
CA GLU A 31 0.61 -12.37 -8.04
C GLU A 31 1.40 -11.43 -8.95
N LEU A 32 1.65 -10.22 -8.46
CA LEU A 32 2.37 -9.19 -9.19
C LEU A 32 3.48 -8.61 -8.32
N HIS A 33 4.73 -8.85 -8.70
CA HIS A 33 5.89 -8.28 -8.03
C HIS A 33 6.52 -7.25 -8.96
N ILE A 34 6.67 -6.02 -8.49
CA ILE A 34 7.21 -4.94 -9.31
C ILE A 34 8.25 -4.18 -8.51
N SER A 35 9.40 -3.96 -9.15
CA SER A 35 10.29 -2.89 -8.76
C SER A 35 10.30 -1.83 -9.84
N GLY A 36 9.72 -0.66 -9.57
CA GLY A 36 9.61 0.39 -10.57
C GLY A 36 9.01 1.66 -9.99
N ASN A 37 9.24 2.77 -10.69
CA ASN A 37 8.72 4.06 -10.30
C ASN A 37 7.17 4.06 -10.35
N PRO A 38 6.45 4.35 -9.24
CA PRO A 38 4.98 4.38 -9.21
C PRO A 38 4.38 5.58 -9.97
N TYR A 39 5.23 6.53 -10.37
CA TYR A 39 4.89 7.78 -11.04
C TYR A 39 4.99 7.70 -12.56
N ASP A 40 5.04 6.49 -13.15
CA ASP A 40 5.16 6.39 -14.61
C ASP A 40 4.06 7.22 -15.29
N GLN A 41 4.51 8.34 -15.88
CA GLN A 41 3.65 9.40 -16.42
C GLN A 41 3.08 9.01 -17.78
N GLU A 42 3.45 7.83 -18.29
CA GLU A 42 2.92 7.32 -19.55
C GLU A 42 1.40 7.18 -19.44
N ARG A 43 0.72 8.14 -20.08
CA ARG A 43 -0.71 8.10 -20.36
C ARG A 43 -0.95 7.03 -21.41
N GLY A 44 -0.95 5.78 -20.98
CA GLY A 44 -1.60 4.73 -21.75
C GLY A 44 -3.09 5.03 -21.91
N PRO A 45 -3.70 4.76 -23.08
CA PRO A 45 -5.13 4.90 -23.27
C PRO A 45 -5.95 3.91 -22.43
N PHE A 46 -5.31 2.92 -21.81
CA PHE A 46 -5.97 1.85 -21.06
C PHE A 46 -5.31 1.65 -19.69
N SER A 47 -6.11 1.62 -18.63
CA SER A 47 -5.63 1.15 -17.32
C SER A 47 -5.67 -0.38 -17.31
N PRO A 48 -4.56 -1.06 -16.97
CA PRO A 48 -4.60 -2.51 -16.85
C PRO A 48 -5.53 -2.91 -15.70
N THR A 49 -6.30 -3.97 -15.89
CA THR A 49 -7.19 -4.52 -14.87
C THR A 49 -6.69 -5.89 -14.44
N PHE A 50 -6.76 -6.16 -13.15
CA PHE A 50 -6.28 -7.43 -12.58
C PHE A 50 -7.36 -8.07 -11.70
N PRO A 51 -8.43 -8.61 -12.31
CA PRO A 51 -9.59 -9.09 -11.57
C PRO A 51 -9.30 -10.29 -10.66
N ALA A 52 -8.27 -11.09 -10.96
CA ALA A 52 -7.86 -12.25 -10.18
C ALA A 52 -6.68 -11.97 -9.22
N LEU A 53 -6.21 -10.72 -9.13
CA LEU A 53 -5.01 -10.39 -8.37
C LEU A 53 -5.25 -10.50 -6.88
N LYS A 54 -4.46 -11.35 -6.23
CA LYS A 54 -4.52 -11.64 -4.80
C LYS A 54 -3.36 -11.04 -4.04
N LYS A 55 -2.20 -10.91 -4.70
CA LYS A 55 -0.97 -10.43 -4.07
C LYS A 55 -0.27 -9.38 -4.92
N VAL A 56 0.16 -8.31 -4.26
CA VAL A 56 1.07 -7.31 -4.84
C VAL A 56 2.28 -7.14 -3.93
N GLU A 57 3.46 -7.25 -4.51
CA GLU A 57 4.70 -6.81 -3.88
C GLU A 57 5.29 -5.66 -4.68
N TRP A 58 5.45 -4.52 -4.03
CA TRP A 58 6.01 -3.32 -4.62
C TRP A 58 7.32 -2.97 -3.94
N PHE A 59 8.38 -2.89 -4.72
CA PHE A 59 9.73 -2.54 -4.29
C PHE A 59 10.16 -1.25 -4.96
N ASP A 60 10.12 -0.14 -4.24
CA ASP A 60 10.61 1.14 -4.75
C ASP A 60 12.06 1.38 -4.30
N ALA A 61 12.98 1.21 -5.24
CA ALA A 61 14.41 1.41 -5.04
C ALA A 61 14.95 2.68 -5.75
N GLU A 62 14.14 3.35 -6.58
CA GLU A 62 14.66 4.34 -7.55
C GLU A 62 13.80 5.60 -7.72
N SER A 63 12.78 5.83 -6.90
CA SER A 63 11.92 7.02 -7.11
C SER A 63 12.65 8.34 -6.82
N ASP A 64 12.83 9.14 -7.88
CA ASP A 64 13.15 10.55 -7.76
C ASP A 64 12.01 11.28 -7.01
N PRO A 65 12.30 12.17 -6.04
CA PRO A 65 11.27 12.99 -5.39
C PRO A 65 10.66 13.94 -6.44
N THR A 66 9.52 13.59 -7.01
CA THR A 66 8.84 14.42 -8.01
C THR A 66 7.88 15.41 -7.30
N PRO A 67 7.74 16.66 -7.77
CA PRO A 67 7.27 17.79 -6.95
C PRO A 67 5.75 17.83 -6.74
N ALA A 68 5.39 18.50 -5.64
CA ALA A 68 4.15 18.36 -4.87
C ALA A 68 2.82 18.75 -5.54
N ASP A 69 2.79 19.32 -6.75
CA ASP A 69 1.71 20.28 -6.99
C ASP A 69 0.63 19.95 -8.01
N ASN A 70 0.66 18.87 -8.83
CA ASN A 70 -0.43 18.72 -9.82
C ASN A 70 -0.78 17.33 -10.37
N GLN A 71 -0.34 16.22 -9.78
CA GLN A 71 -0.51 14.90 -10.43
C GLN A 71 -1.49 13.92 -9.77
N SER A 72 -2.39 14.36 -8.89
CA SER A 72 -3.29 13.49 -8.06
C SER A 72 -3.99 12.33 -8.78
N ASN A 73 -4.21 12.42 -10.10
CA ASN A 73 -4.94 11.44 -10.89
C ASN A 73 -4.06 10.39 -11.61
N ASN A 74 -2.73 10.47 -11.51
CA ASN A 74 -1.79 9.65 -12.29
C ASN A 74 -1.04 8.59 -11.47
N PHE A 75 -1.53 8.26 -10.28
CA PHE A 75 -0.89 7.27 -9.42
C PHE A 75 -1.31 5.86 -9.80
N LEU A 76 -0.38 5.13 -10.43
CA LEU A 76 -0.65 3.83 -11.02
C LEU A 76 -0.95 2.76 -9.97
N LEU A 77 -0.19 2.72 -8.87
CA LEU A 77 -0.47 1.80 -7.77
C LEU A 77 -1.92 1.99 -7.26
N GLY A 78 -2.40 3.22 -7.13
CA GLY A 78 -3.78 3.49 -6.76
C GLY A 78 -4.81 2.92 -7.74
N ARG A 79 -4.50 2.88 -9.04
CA ARG A 79 -5.36 2.25 -10.06
C ARG A 79 -5.32 0.73 -9.98
N VAL A 80 -4.14 0.13 -9.73
CA VAL A 80 -4.01 -1.32 -9.49
C VAL A 80 -4.84 -1.71 -8.27
N LEU A 81 -4.67 -1.01 -7.14
CA LEU A 81 -5.43 -1.28 -5.92
C LEU A 81 -6.95 -1.09 -6.10
N ALA A 82 -7.37 -0.15 -6.96
CA ALA A 82 -8.78 0.07 -7.28
C ALA A 82 -9.38 -1.01 -8.22
N THR A 83 -8.55 -1.68 -9.02
CA THR A 83 -8.98 -2.64 -10.04
C THR A 83 -8.72 -4.10 -9.68
N SER A 84 -8.25 -4.34 -8.44
CA SER A 84 -7.94 -5.66 -7.88
C SER A 84 -8.91 -6.01 -6.74
N PRO A 85 -10.14 -6.44 -7.04
CA PRO A 85 -11.16 -6.72 -6.02
C PRO A 85 -10.79 -7.93 -5.14
N GLU A 86 -9.99 -8.86 -5.65
CA GLU A 86 -9.56 -10.07 -4.94
C GLU A 86 -8.27 -9.88 -4.13
N LEU A 87 -7.76 -8.64 -4.03
CA LEU A 87 -6.48 -8.37 -3.38
C LEU A 87 -6.58 -8.68 -1.88
N GLN A 88 -5.72 -9.61 -1.44
CA GLN A 88 -5.63 -10.13 -0.08
C GLN A 88 -4.33 -9.73 0.60
N SER A 89 -3.22 -9.69 -0.14
CA SER A 89 -1.89 -9.41 0.41
C SER A 89 -1.21 -8.27 -0.35
N LEU A 90 -0.71 -7.29 0.40
CA LEU A 90 0.01 -6.16 -0.15
C LEU A 90 1.27 -5.89 0.64
N PHE A 91 2.39 -5.90 -0.07
CA PHE A 91 3.69 -5.50 0.45
C PHE A 91 4.18 -4.27 -0.29
N ILE A 92 4.48 -3.21 0.45
CA ILE A 92 5.14 -2.01 -0.09
C ILE A 92 6.43 -1.82 0.69
N PHE A 93 7.54 -2.06 -0.01
CA PHE A 93 8.87 -1.70 0.43
C PHE A 93 9.33 -0.47 -0.37
N THR A 94 9.77 0.56 0.33
CA THR A 94 10.35 1.75 -0.32
C THR A 94 11.60 2.16 0.43
N GLU A 95 12.62 2.62 -0.29
CA GLU A 95 13.72 3.37 0.33
C GLU A 95 13.38 4.87 0.44
N ASN A 96 12.33 5.33 -0.26
CA ASN A 96 11.89 6.72 -0.30
C ASN A 96 10.45 6.90 0.25
N PRO A 97 10.23 7.68 1.32
CA PRO A 97 8.91 7.89 1.92
C PRO A 97 7.91 8.69 1.05
N SER A 98 8.31 9.12 -0.15
CA SER A 98 7.51 9.93 -1.08
C SER A 98 6.26 9.20 -1.60
N ILE A 99 6.31 7.88 -1.85
CA ILE A 99 5.16 7.08 -2.29
C ILE A 99 3.99 7.19 -1.31
N PHE A 100 4.30 7.10 -0.01
CA PHE A 100 3.29 7.15 1.02
C PHE A 100 2.76 8.57 1.25
N SER A 101 3.62 9.58 1.07
CA SER A 101 3.21 10.98 1.05
C SER A 101 2.14 11.21 -0.03
N TYR A 102 2.25 10.52 -1.16
CA TYR A 102 1.34 10.65 -2.30
C TYR A 102 -0.02 9.97 -2.08
N LEU A 103 0.02 8.76 -1.56
CA LEU A 103 -1.12 7.98 -1.09
C LEU A 103 -2.02 8.80 -0.12
N THR A 104 -1.45 9.84 0.50
CA THR A 104 -2.07 10.77 1.45
C THR A 104 -2.45 12.15 0.83
N ILE A 105 -2.31 12.38 -0.49
CA ILE A 105 -2.60 13.70 -1.11
C ILE A 105 -4.11 13.92 -1.25
N ARG A 106 -4.76 14.14 -0.10
CA ARG A 106 -5.67 15.26 0.08
C ARG A 106 -5.16 16.06 1.29
N LYS A 107 -4.47 17.17 0.99
CA LYS A 107 -4.17 18.30 1.88
C LYS A 107 -3.37 17.98 3.14
N THR A 108 -2.05 18.13 3.10
CA THR A 108 -1.32 18.96 4.08
C THR A 108 0.14 19.11 3.67
N HIS A 109 0.58 20.36 3.52
CA HIS A 109 1.99 20.68 3.34
C HIS A 109 2.78 20.27 4.59
N GLY A 110 3.90 19.58 4.38
CA GLY A 110 4.95 19.39 5.37
C GLY A 110 4.69 18.28 6.37
N GLN A 111 4.88 17.02 5.97
CA GLN A 111 5.70 16.03 6.69
C GLN A 111 5.90 14.79 5.79
N PRO A 112 7.14 14.33 5.54
CA PRO A 112 7.38 13.05 4.91
C PRO A 112 7.26 12.01 6.01
N THR A 113 6.14 11.31 6.12
CA THR A 113 6.12 10.06 6.89
C THR A 113 5.10 9.11 6.31
N ASN A 114 5.50 7.86 6.21
CA ASN A 114 4.74 6.79 5.63
C ASN A 114 3.44 6.59 6.40
N ARG A 115 2.31 6.64 5.70
CA ARG A 115 0.99 6.66 6.34
C ARG A 115 0.11 5.61 5.69
N ILE A 116 -0.41 4.72 6.55
CA ILE A 116 -1.46 3.74 6.24
C ILE A 116 -2.71 4.41 5.63
N SER A 117 -2.81 5.73 5.69
CA SER A 117 -3.86 6.63 5.19
C SER A 117 -4.68 6.19 3.96
N PRO A 118 -4.14 5.66 2.85
CA PRO A 118 -4.95 5.14 1.73
C PRO A 118 -5.80 3.94 2.10
N PHE A 119 -5.27 3.08 2.96
CA PHE A 119 -5.98 1.91 3.47
C PHE A 119 -7.03 2.32 4.50
N LEU A 120 -6.91 3.53 5.06
CA LEU A 120 -7.90 4.18 5.91
C LEU A 120 -8.97 4.96 5.12
N ALA A 121 -8.79 5.14 3.80
CA ALA A 121 -9.74 5.87 2.99
C ALA A 121 -11.07 5.10 2.94
N THR A 122 -12.15 5.79 3.27
CA THR A 122 -13.51 5.25 3.22
C THR A 122 -14.30 5.94 2.11
N ASP A 123 -15.31 5.25 1.59
CA ASP A 123 -16.34 5.85 0.78
C ASP A 123 -17.27 6.71 1.67
N ASP A 124 -17.47 7.97 1.32
CA ASP A 124 -18.19 8.93 2.16
C ASP A 124 -19.68 8.57 2.33
N ALA A 125 -20.27 7.81 1.41
CA ALA A 125 -21.67 7.42 1.45
C ALA A 125 -21.92 6.15 2.28
N THR A 126 -20.95 5.24 2.30
CA THR A 126 -21.11 3.91 2.92
C THR A 126 -20.24 3.70 4.16
N GLY A 127 -19.21 4.53 4.36
CA GLY A 127 -18.19 4.34 5.40
C GLY A 127 -17.28 3.12 5.16
N ALA A 128 -17.49 2.38 4.06
CA ALA A 128 -16.72 1.19 3.74
C ALA A 128 -15.32 1.57 3.21
N PRO A 129 -14.31 0.70 3.35
CA PRO A 129 -12.99 0.98 2.81
C PRO A 129 -13.03 1.14 1.28
N LYS A 130 -12.39 2.19 0.78
CA LYS A 130 -12.43 2.57 -0.64
C LYS A 130 -11.62 1.64 -1.56
N TYR A 131 -10.56 1.03 -1.01
CA TYR A 131 -9.63 0.17 -1.73
C TYR A 131 -9.46 -1.16 -1.01
N CYS A 132 -9.06 -2.23 -1.68
CA CYS A 132 -8.60 -3.50 -1.07
C CYS A 132 -9.57 -4.08 -0.02
N LEU A 133 -10.88 -4.15 -0.29
CA LEU A 133 -11.90 -4.60 0.67
C LEU A 133 -11.58 -5.96 1.33
N ASN A 134 -10.84 -6.81 0.63
CA ASN A 134 -10.46 -8.17 1.03
C ASN A 134 -9.05 -8.27 1.63
N LEU A 135 -8.41 -7.15 1.97
CA LEU A 135 -7.05 -7.12 2.51
C LEU A 135 -6.97 -7.90 3.83
N GLN A 136 -6.14 -8.93 3.83
CA GLN A 136 -5.81 -9.80 4.96
C GLN A 136 -4.41 -9.51 5.50
N GLU A 137 -3.46 -9.22 4.62
CA GLU A 137 -2.07 -8.99 4.98
C GLU A 137 -1.58 -7.65 4.44
N LEU A 138 -0.95 -6.87 5.31
CA LEU A 138 -0.33 -5.60 4.94
C LEU A 138 1.09 -5.54 5.49
N ARG A 139 2.07 -5.32 4.61
CA ARG A 139 3.45 -5.08 5.03
C ARG A 139 3.93 -3.72 4.55
N LEU A 140 4.40 -2.90 5.49
CA LEU A 140 4.86 -1.54 5.25
C LEU A 140 6.21 -1.30 5.94
N GLN A 141 6.87 -0.21 5.58
CA GLN A 141 8.08 0.22 6.25
C GLN A 141 7.79 0.88 7.60
N GLU A 142 6.87 1.84 7.65
CA GLU A 142 6.54 2.56 8.88
C GLU A 142 5.05 2.86 8.94
N ALA A 143 4.50 2.92 10.16
CA ALA A 143 3.15 3.40 10.40
C ALA A 143 3.03 4.12 11.75
N GLY A 144 2.11 5.10 11.83
CA GLY A 144 1.68 5.64 13.12
C GLY A 144 0.79 4.67 13.88
N PHE A 145 0.93 4.62 15.20
CA PHE A 145 0.13 3.73 16.04
C PHE A 145 -1.38 4.04 15.96
N GLY A 146 -1.76 5.32 15.97
CA GLY A 146 -3.16 5.71 15.78
C GLY A 146 -3.73 5.33 14.40
N GLU A 147 -2.86 5.21 13.38
CA GLU A 147 -3.28 4.74 12.06
C GLU A 147 -3.47 3.22 12.04
N LEU A 148 -2.62 2.47 12.75
CA LEU A 148 -2.73 1.03 12.89
C LEU A 148 -4.03 0.63 13.60
N GLU A 149 -4.38 1.30 14.70
CA GLU A 149 -5.66 1.08 15.39
C GLU A 149 -6.84 1.28 14.44
N ARG A 150 -6.84 2.42 13.74
CA ARG A 150 -7.91 2.74 12.79
C ARG A 150 -7.96 1.75 11.62
N LEU A 151 -6.83 1.21 11.19
CA LEU A 151 -6.78 0.19 10.15
C LEU A 151 -7.46 -1.10 10.62
N ALA A 152 -7.12 -1.59 11.80
CA ALA A 152 -7.71 -2.80 12.38
C ALA A 152 -9.23 -2.66 12.61
N GLU A 153 -9.71 -1.45 12.88
CA GLU A 153 -11.15 -1.16 12.96
C GLU A 153 -11.83 -1.18 11.58
N LEU A 154 -11.26 -0.49 10.59
CA LEU A 154 -11.84 -0.35 9.25
C LEU A 154 -11.77 -1.65 8.44
N ARG A 155 -10.85 -2.55 8.77
CA ARG A 155 -10.56 -3.77 8.00
C ARG A 155 -10.88 -5.03 8.79
N PRO A 156 -12.14 -5.49 8.79
CA PRO A 156 -12.53 -6.67 9.58
C PRO A 156 -11.90 -7.98 9.10
N ARG A 157 -11.37 -8.02 7.87
CA ARG A 157 -10.66 -9.17 7.30
C ARG A 157 -9.15 -9.11 7.48
N LEU A 158 -8.62 -8.04 8.07
CA LEU A 158 -7.19 -7.90 8.27
C LEU A 158 -6.74 -8.89 9.34
N GLU A 159 -5.82 -9.75 8.98
CA GLU A 159 -5.29 -10.81 9.83
C GLU A 159 -3.87 -10.47 10.29
N LYS A 160 -3.08 -9.78 9.46
CA LYS A 160 -1.67 -9.52 9.72
C LYS A 160 -1.19 -8.16 9.23
N VAL A 161 -0.40 -7.49 10.07
CA VAL A 161 0.34 -6.28 9.72
C VAL A 161 1.81 -6.44 10.11
N GLU A 162 2.69 -6.29 9.13
CA GLU A 162 4.14 -6.27 9.33
C GLU A 162 4.69 -4.86 9.08
N LEU A 163 5.49 -4.35 10.01
CA LEU A 163 6.11 -3.04 9.95
C LEU A 163 7.63 -3.18 10.17
N VAL A 164 8.43 -2.27 9.62
CA VAL A 164 9.82 -2.12 10.08
C VAL A 164 9.81 -1.28 11.36
N ALA A 165 9.20 -0.10 11.31
CA ALA A 165 9.09 0.82 12.43
C ALA A 165 7.64 1.14 12.79
N LEU A 166 7.31 1.19 14.08
CA LEU A 166 6.02 1.63 14.59
C LEU A 166 6.19 2.94 15.35
N ARG A 167 5.55 4.01 14.85
CA ARG A 167 5.65 5.34 15.44
C ARG A 167 4.59 5.56 16.52
N HIS A 168 4.98 5.93 17.73
CA HIS A 168 4.03 6.29 18.79
C HIS A 168 3.57 7.74 18.67
N ASN A 169 2.42 8.08 19.28
CA ASN A 169 1.81 9.42 19.12
C ASN A 169 2.43 10.50 20.04
N SER A 170 3.41 10.15 20.86
CA SER A 170 4.02 11.04 21.87
C SER A 170 5.40 11.53 21.45
N ILE A 171 5.83 12.69 21.96
CA ILE A 171 7.20 13.25 21.75
C ILE A 171 8.23 12.54 22.67
N SER A 172 7.77 11.58 23.49
CA SER A 172 8.61 10.86 24.44
C SER A 172 9.48 9.82 23.72
N PRO A 173 10.77 9.65 24.02
CA PRO A 173 11.65 8.68 23.35
C PRO A 173 11.30 7.20 23.62
N SER A 174 10.17 6.93 24.26
CA SER A 174 9.69 5.58 24.55
C SER A 174 8.18 5.55 24.61
N PRO A 175 7.53 4.49 24.09
CA PRO A 175 6.09 4.35 24.13
C PRO A 175 5.61 4.27 25.58
N LEU A 176 4.59 5.07 25.91
CA LEU A 176 3.96 5.08 27.23
C LEU A 176 3.32 3.70 27.49
N GLU A 177 3.18 3.31 28.77
CA GLU A 177 2.49 2.05 29.13
C GLU A 177 1.09 1.95 28.50
N GLU A 178 0.42 3.09 28.34
CA GLU A 178 -0.88 3.20 27.67
C GLU A 178 -0.82 2.77 26.19
N ASP A 179 0.20 3.19 25.44
CA ASP A 179 0.35 2.80 24.03
C ASP A 179 0.63 1.30 23.88
N ARG A 180 1.39 0.71 24.83
CA ARG A 180 1.63 -0.74 24.87
C ARG A 180 0.34 -1.50 25.17
N ALA A 181 -0.43 -1.07 26.17
CA ALA A 181 -1.71 -1.70 26.51
C ALA A 181 -2.72 -1.63 25.35
N ARG A 182 -2.74 -0.49 24.64
CA ARG A 182 -3.57 -0.33 23.43
C ARG A 182 -3.12 -1.26 22.31
N LEU A 183 -1.82 -1.40 22.08
CA LEU A 183 -1.30 -2.30 21.05
C LEU A 183 -1.69 -3.76 21.32
N GLU A 184 -1.64 -4.21 22.58
CA GLU A 184 -2.08 -5.57 22.92
C GLU A 184 -3.55 -5.81 22.57
N ARG A 185 -4.42 -4.80 22.74
CA ARG A 185 -5.82 -4.90 22.26
C ARG A 185 -5.95 -4.99 20.75
N VAL A 186 -5.06 -4.33 19.99
CA VAL A 186 -5.01 -4.51 18.52
C VAL A 186 -4.57 -5.92 18.17
N LYS A 187 -3.58 -6.46 18.90
CA LYS A 187 -3.04 -7.80 18.70
C LYS A 187 -4.02 -8.94 18.98
N GLU A 188 -5.05 -8.70 19.79
CA GLU A 188 -6.14 -9.65 19.99
C GLU A 188 -6.93 -9.92 18.69
N ARG A 189 -6.87 -9.01 17.72
CA ARG A 189 -7.63 -9.07 16.46
C ARG A 189 -6.75 -9.25 15.23
N VAL A 190 -5.56 -8.64 15.22
CA VAL A 190 -4.65 -8.60 14.08
C VAL A 190 -3.25 -8.93 14.55
N GLU A 191 -2.57 -9.88 13.91
CA GLU A 191 -1.16 -10.13 14.19
C GLU A 191 -0.34 -8.89 13.81
N VAL A 192 0.30 -8.24 14.79
CA VAL A 192 1.15 -7.06 14.55
C VAL A 192 2.60 -7.42 14.82
N ILE A 193 3.43 -7.38 13.79
CA ILE A 193 4.87 -7.60 13.85
C ILE A 193 5.57 -6.30 13.49
N PHE A 194 6.53 -5.86 14.30
CA PHE A 194 7.37 -4.71 14.00
C PHE A 194 8.77 -4.87 14.63
N GLN A 195 9.78 -4.21 14.05
CA GLN A 195 11.17 -4.36 14.49
C GLN A 195 11.55 -3.33 15.56
N GLU A 196 11.10 -2.08 15.42
CA GLU A 196 11.45 -1.00 16.35
C GLU A 196 10.32 0.00 16.58
N TRP A 197 10.37 0.68 17.73
CA TRP A 197 9.54 1.84 18.02
C TRP A 197 10.29 3.12 17.64
N VAL A 198 9.61 4.06 16.99
CA VAL A 198 10.17 5.36 16.61
C VAL A 198 9.28 6.51 17.07
N SER A 199 9.84 7.71 17.23
CA SER A 199 9.14 8.93 17.63
C SER A 199 8.84 9.84 16.43
#